data_AF-C5BWX2-F1
#
_entry.id   AF-C5BWX2-F1
#
_cell.length_a   1.000
_cell.length_b   1.000
_cell.length_c   1.000
_cell.angle_alpha   90.00
_cell.angle_beta   90.00
_cell.angle_gamma   90.00
#
_symmetry.space_group_name_H-M   'P 1'
#
loop_
_entity.id
_entity.type
_entity.pdbx_description
1 polymer ?
#
loop_
_entity_poly.entity_id
_entity_poly.type
_entity_poly.pdbx_seq_one_letter_code
_entity_poly.pdbx_strand_id
1 'polypeptide(L)'
;MSSLAALEPPAEPGIAADLVAVATGRGSWLSWLVPDLVQRFLGIDLEKPTRDRFAGDWAGLARAGEAFSSLGAFHTTLADEVAQDTSDVGSDWSGNAAEAARAYLRGLVDAVEGRRQVLTEVGRRLVDVAWFVSDRAELVGARRGDLDEIDAEAARVENDLHEAERDADGLDAGRVEDLRHQLAELETRGAAVADEIARLFREVDDAVTAARDAVAGVTDALGSGPGGYDHPFAEADHGQGGVPGDAQGGVPGQSEGGGPGESEAGVSSD
;
A
#
# COMPACT_ATOMS: atom_id res chain seq x y z
N MET A 1 -14.65 -32.15 27.85
CA MET A 1 -13.60 -31.30 28.45
C MET A 1 -12.43 -31.27 27.48
N SER A 2 -12.57 -30.44 26.45
CA SER A 2 -11.64 -30.32 25.32
C SER A 2 -10.64 -29.22 25.63
N SER A 3 -9.35 -29.56 25.73
CA SER A 3 -8.29 -28.55 25.74
C SER A 3 -7.95 -28.18 24.30
N LEU A 4 -8.42 -27.00 23.89
CA LEU A 4 -7.89 -26.20 22.78
C LEU A 4 -6.43 -25.81 23.11
N ALA A 5 -5.53 -26.78 22.99
CA ALA A 5 -4.10 -26.52 22.95
C ALA A 5 -3.76 -25.97 21.56
N ALA A 6 -3.61 -24.65 21.51
CA ALA A 6 -2.60 -23.95 20.72
C ALA A 6 -2.38 -24.47 19.28
N LEU A 7 -3.32 -24.16 18.40
CA LEU A 7 -2.99 -23.85 17.00
C LEU A 7 -2.47 -22.41 16.96
N GLU A 8 -1.27 -22.17 17.48
CA GLU A 8 -0.49 -21.06 16.96
C GLU A 8 0.11 -21.55 15.65
N PRO A 9 -0.25 -20.98 14.48
CA PRO A 9 0.51 -21.27 13.28
C PRO A 9 1.98 -20.91 13.59
N PRO A 10 2.94 -21.76 13.20
CA PRO A 10 4.35 -21.40 13.35
C PRO A 10 4.51 -20.02 12.71
N ALA A 11 5.13 -19.09 13.44
CA ALA A 11 5.47 -17.79 12.88
C ALA A 11 6.29 -18.06 11.61
N GLU A 12 5.64 -18.02 10.46
CA GLU A 12 6.35 -18.19 9.20
C GLU A 12 7.36 -17.05 9.16
N PRO A 13 8.65 -17.33 8.91
CA PRO A 13 9.60 -16.29 8.54
C PRO A 13 9.16 -15.77 7.17
N GLY A 14 8.10 -14.95 7.17
CA GLY A 14 7.53 -14.32 5.99
C GLY A 14 8.31 -13.06 5.64
N ILE A 15 8.14 -12.59 4.42
CA ILE A 15 8.71 -11.34 3.89
C ILE A 15 8.50 -10.18 4.87
N ALA A 16 7.36 -10.16 5.55
CA ALA A 16 7.07 -9.20 6.60
C ALA A 16 8.03 -9.23 7.79
N ALA A 17 8.49 -10.41 8.23
CA ALA A 17 9.43 -10.54 9.34
C ALA A 17 10.82 -10.05 8.95
N ASP A 18 11.27 -10.31 7.73
CA ASP A 18 12.54 -9.80 7.18
C ASP A 18 12.49 -8.28 6.99
N LEU A 19 11.39 -7.74 6.46
CA LEU A 19 11.19 -6.30 6.33
C LEU A 19 11.05 -5.60 7.70
N VAL A 20 10.39 -6.23 8.68
CA VAL A 20 10.41 -5.72 10.07
C VAL A 20 11.82 -5.74 10.61
N ALA A 21 12.60 -6.80 10.37
CA ALA A 21 13.98 -6.88 10.83
C ALA A 21 14.87 -5.82 10.16
N VAL A 22 14.63 -5.45 8.90
CA VAL A 22 15.31 -4.32 8.24
C VAL A 22 14.82 -2.97 8.78
N ALA A 23 13.51 -2.81 8.97
CA ALA A 23 12.92 -1.56 9.48
C ALA A 23 13.21 -1.29 10.97
N THR A 24 13.43 -2.35 11.76
CA THR A 24 13.62 -2.27 13.22
C THR A 24 15.01 -2.72 13.68
N GLY A 25 15.81 -3.32 12.81
CA GLY A 25 17.13 -3.84 13.11
C GLY A 25 18.21 -2.77 13.15
N ARG A 26 18.90 -2.72 14.30
CA ARG A 26 20.16 -2.00 14.60
C ARG A 26 20.30 -0.58 14.02
N GLY A 27 19.73 0.34 14.80
CA GLY A 27 19.96 1.77 14.67
C GLY A 27 18.81 2.39 13.91
N SER A 28 17.85 2.96 14.65
CA SER A 28 16.78 3.77 14.09
C SER A 28 17.40 4.85 13.21
N TRP A 29 17.49 4.57 11.91
CA TRP A 29 17.96 5.51 10.92
C TRP A 29 17.03 6.74 10.85
N LEU A 30 15.86 6.69 11.46
CA LEU A 30 14.99 7.84 11.66
C LEU A 30 15.49 8.81 12.76
N SER A 31 16.36 8.35 13.66
CA SER A 31 16.95 9.17 14.73
C SER A 31 18.27 9.83 14.34
N TRP A 32 18.86 9.45 13.20
CA TRP A 32 20.19 9.91 12.77
C TRP A 32 20.17 11.07 11.75
N LEU A 33 19.00 11.57 11.35
CA LEU A 33 18.89 12.66 10.36
C LEU A 33 19.29 13.98 11.03
N VAL A 34 20.60 14.26 11.08
CA VAL A 34 21.10 15.57 11.47
C VAL A 34 20.91 16.53 10.28
N PRO A 35 20.12 17.60 10.42
CA PRO A 35 19.77 18.53 9.33
C PRO A 35 20.96 19.34 8.79
N ASP A 36 22.01 19.53 9.59
CA ASP A 36 23.13 20.44 9.29
C ASP A 36 23.89 20.08 8.00
N LEU A 37 24.09 18.81 7.70
CA LEU A 37 24.93 18.36 6.58
C LEU A 37 24.28 18.56 5.21
N VAL A 38 23.01 18.19 5.12
CA VAL A 38 22.23 18.38 3.90
C VAL A 38 21.92 19.86 3.70
N GLN A 39 21.60 20.58 4.78
CA GLN A 39 21.40 22.02 4.71
C GLN A 39 22.67 22.74 4.26
N ARG A 40 23.85 22.26 4.66
CA ARG A 40 25.16 22.78 4.22
C ARG A 40 25.36 22.64 2.71
N PHE A 41 25.11 21.47 2.13
CA PHE A 41 25.40 21.22 0.70
C PHE A 41 24.26 21.56 -0.26
N LEU A 42 23.00 21.39 0.16
CA LEU A 42 21.84 21.60 -0.71
C LEU A 42 20.98 22.81 -0.30
N GLY A 43 21.15 23.34 0.91
CA GLY A 43 20.23 24.36 1.45
C GLY A 43 18.80 23.86 1.66
N ILE A 44 18.57 22.54 1.58
CA ILE A 44 17.26 21.88 1.70
C ILE A 44 17.22 21.13 3.03
N ASP A 45 16.16 21.35 3.81
CA ASP A 45 15.85 20.52 4.97
C ASP A 45 15.25 19.18 4.49
N LEU A 46 16.10 18.15 4.36
CA LEU A 46 15.67 16.80 4.02
C LEU A 46 15.14 16.02 5.24
N GLU A 47 15.32 16.48 6.47
CA GLU A 47 15.01 15.68 7.67
C GLU A 47 13.53 15.31 7.72
N LYS A 48 12.67 16.33 7.66
CA LYS A 48 11.23 16.15 7.82
C LYS A 48 10.60 15.33 6.69
N PRO A 49 10.87 15.62 5.40
CA PRO A 49 10.33 14.82 4.30
C PRO A 49 10.85 13.38 4.31
N THR A 50 12.11 13.16 4.67
CA THR A 50 12.73 11.82 4.69
C THR A 50 12.12 10.94 5.77
N ARG A 51 11.98 11.50 6.97
CA ARG A 51 11.38 10.81 8.09
C ARG A 51 9.95 10.42 7.77
N ASP A 52 9.15 11.35 7.25
CA ASP A 52 7.76 11.09 6.91
C ASP A 52 7.62 10.10 5.74
N ARG A 53 8.54 10.12 4.75
CA ARG A 53 8.52 9.18 3.62
C ARG A 53 8.83 7.78 4.07
N PHE A 54 10.00 7.57 4.67
CA PHE A 54 10.56 6.24 4.85
C PHE A 54 10.18 5.62 6.21
N ALA A 55 9.63 6.38 7.17
CA ALA A 55 9.09 5.83 8.41
C ALA A 55 7.76 5.07 8.26
N GLY A 56 7.27 4.86 7.03
CA GLY A 56 6.08 4.07 6.78
C GLY A 56 6.20 2.64 7.32
N ASP A 57 5.07 2.04 7.69
CA ASP A 57 4.99 0.60 8.03
C ASP A 57 5.06 -0.24 6.74
N TRP A 58 6.23 -0.30 6.12
CA TRP A 58 6.46 -1.07 4.89
C TRP A 58 6.26 -2.56 5.08
N ALA A 59 6.54 -3.07 6.29
CA ALA A 59 6.19 -4.43 6.63
C ALA A 59 4.68 -4.63 6.69
N GLY A 60 3.92 -3.67 7.24
CA GLY A 60 2.47 -3.65 7.17
C GLY A 60 1.96 -3.62 5.72
N LEU A 61 2.61 -2.84 4.85
CA LEU A 61 2.30 -2.79 3.42
C LEU A 61 2.53 -4.14 2.75
N ALA A 62 3.66 -4.80 3.02
CA ALA A 62 3.96 -6.14 2.51
C ALA A 62 2.95 -7.18 3.02
N ARG A 63 2.61 -7.16 4.32
CA ARG A 63 1.56 -8.02 4.90
C ARG A 63 0.20 -7.78 4.24
N ALA A 64 -0.15 -6.53 3.98
CA ALA A 64 -1.37 -6.21 3.25
C ALA A 64 -1.32 -6.80 1.84
N GLY A 65 -0.18 -6.71 1.16
CA GLY A 65 0.04 -7.34 -0.14
C GLY A 65 -0.15 -8.86 -0.10
N GLU A 66 0.46 -9.55 0.85
CA GLU A 66 0.30 -10.99 1.09
C GLU A 66 -1.16 -11.37 1.38
N ALA A 67 -1.89 -10.54 2.14
CA ALA A 67 -3.30 -10.74 2.42
C ALA A 67 -4.16 -10.62 1.14
N PHE A 68 -3.88 -9.66 0.26
CA PHE A 68 -4.56 -9.53 -1.03
C PHE A 68 -4.28 -10.74 -1.93
N SER A 69 -3.04 -11.21 -2.00
CA SER A 69 -2.69 -12.43 -2.74
C SER A 69 -3.40 -13.67 -2.17
N SER A 70 -3.48 -13.80 -0.84
CA SER A 70 -4.20 -14.89 -0.17
C SER A 70 -5.70 -14.85 -0.46
N LEU A 71 -6.29 -13.65 -0.48
CA LEU A 71 -7.69 -13.47 -0.85
C LEU A 71 -7.92 -13.82 -2.33
N GLY A 72 -6.99 -13.49 -3.22
CA GLY A 72 -7.00 -13.95 -4.60
C GLY A 72 -6.97 -15.48 -4.69
N ALA A 73 -6.07 -16.14 -3.95
CA ALA A 73 -6.00 -17.60 -3.91
C ALA A 73 -7.35 -18.22 -3.46
N PHE A 74 -7.96 -17.68 -2.41
CA PHE A 74 -9.30 -18.08 -1.97
C PHE A 74 -10.36 -17.96 -3.07
N HIS A 75 -10.35 -16.87 -3.86
CA HIS A 75 -11.30 -16.71 -4.97
C HIS A 75 -11.12 -17.79 -6.05
N THR A 76 -9.88 -18.22 -6.31
CA THR A 76 -9.59 -19.36 -7.20
C THR A 76 -10.28 -20.63 -6.70
N THR A 77 -10.07 -20.97 -5.43
CA THR A 77 -10.64 -22.18 -4.84
C THR A 77 -12.17 -22.14 -4.87
N LEU A 78 -12.76 -20.99 -4.56
CA LEU A 78 -14.21 -20.81 -4.63
C LEU A 78 -14.74 -20.98 -6.06
N ALA A 79 -14.07 -20.39 -7.06
CA ALA A 79 -14.45 -20.51 -8.46
C ALA A 79 -14.38 -21.97 -8.94
N ASP A 80 -13.31 -22.67 -8.59
CA ASP A 80 -13.10 -24.08 -8.92
C ASP A 80 -14.17 -24.97 -8.28
N GLU A 81 -14.46 -24.80 -6.99
CA GLU A 81 -15.50 -25.56 -6.27
C GLU A 81 -16.89 -25.31 -6.87
N VAL A 82 -17.26 -24.05 -7.13
CA VAL A 82 -18.56 -23.72 -7.75
C VAL A 82 -18.67 -24.32 -9.16
N ALA A 83 -17.61 -24.25 -9.95
CA ALA A 83 -17.59 -24.81 -11.30
C ALA A 83 -17.74 -26.34 -11.28
N GLN A 84 -17.04 -27.01 -10.35
CA GLN A 84 -17.12 -28.45 -10.16
C GLN A 84 -18.52 -28.89 -9.71
N ASP A 85 -19.06 -28.27 -8.66
CA ASP A 85 -20.40 -28.60 -8.14
C ASP A 85 -21.50 -28.35 -9.17
N THR A 86 -21.34 -27.29 -9.98
CA THR A 86 -22.26 -27.00 -11.10
C THR A 86 -22.23 -28.10 -12.16
N SER A 87 -21.05 -28.67 -12.43
CA SER A 87 -20.89 -29.79 -13.35
C SER A 87 -21.53 -31.06 -12.79
N ASP A 88 -21.31 -31.35 -11.51
CA ASP A 88 -21.82 -32.55 -10.85
C ASP A 88 -23.35 -32.56 -10.75
N VAL A 89 -23.96 -31.45 -10.31
CA VAL A 89 -25.43 -31.30 -10.32
C VAL A 89 -25.98 -31.31 -11.75
N GLY A 90 -25.18 -30.84 -12.70
CA GLY A 90 -25.54 -30.74 -14.11
C GLY A 90 -25.76 -32.08 -14.81
N SER A 91 -25.24 -33.20 -14.32
CA SER A 91 -25.41 -34.50 -14.99
C SER A 91 -26.85 -35.02 -14.94
N ASP A 92 -27.54 -34.73 -13.83
CA ASP A 92 -28.84 -35.34 -13.51
C ASP A 92 -29.99 -34.32 -13.60
N TRP A 93 -29.68 -33.03 -13.64
CA TRP A 93 -30.65 -31.94 -13.71
C TRP A 93 -30.75 -31.35 -15.12
N SER A 94 -31.95 -31.37 -15.72
CA SER A 94 -32.20 -30.85 -17.08
C SER A 94 -33.45 -29.97 -17.17
N GLY A 95 -33.60 -29.28 -18.30
CA GLY A 95 -34.68 -28.33 -18.58
C GLY A 95 -34.27 -26.86 -18.38
N ASN A 96 -35.17 -25.94 -18.71
CA ASN A 96 -34.90 -24.49 -18.75
C ASN A 96 -34.35 -23.94 -17.43
N ALA A 97 -34.83 -24.45 -16.28
CA ALA A 97 -34.35 -24.03 -14.97
C ALA A 97 -32.87 -24.42 -14.74
N ALA A 98 -32.49 -25.62 -15.16
CA ALA A 98 -31.11 -26.09 -15.07
C ALA A 98 -30.18 -25.24 -15.96
N GLU A 99 -30.62 -24.90 -17.18
CA GLU A 99 -29.85 -24.04 -18.09
C GLU A 99 -29.65 -22.63 -17.53
N ALA A 100 -30.70 -22.01 -17.00
CA ALA A 100 -30.63 -20.69 -16.37
C ALA A 100 -29.68 -20.69 -15.16
N ALA A 101 -29.77 -21.71 -14.30
CA ALA A 101 -28.87 -21.86 -13.16
C ALA A 101 -27.40 -22.04 -13.58
N ARG A 102 -27.12 -22.88 -14.58
CA ARG A 102 -25.76 -23.05 -15.13
C ARG A 102 -25.23 -21.75 -15.73
N ALA A 103 -26.07 -20.99 -16.44
CA ALA A 103 -25.67 -19.71 -17.00
C ALA A 103 -25.32 -18.71 -15.90
N TYR A 104 -26.14 -18.65 -14.84
CA TYR A 104 -25.85 -17.83 -13.66
C TYR A 104 -24.53 -18.20 -12.99
N LEU A 105 -24.34 -19.48 -12.67
CA LEU A 105 -23.16 -19.94 -11.94
C LEU A 105 -21.87 -19.76 -12.76
N ARG A 106 -21.93 -19.92 -14.10
CA ARG A 106 -20.80 -19.55 -14.98
C ARG A 106 -20.49 -18.06 -14.88
N GLY A 107 -21.49 -17.19 -14.96
CA GLY A 107 -21.29 -15.75 -14.80
C GLY A 107 -20.73 -15.37 -13.42
N LEU A 108 -21.13 -16.09 -12.37
CA LEU A 108 -20.56 -15.92 -11.03
C LEU A 108 -19.08 -16.34 -10.99
N VAL A 109 -18.74 -17.51 -11.54
CA VAL A 109 -17.35 -18.01 -11.64
C VAL A 109 -16.48 -17.00 -12.40
N ASP A 110 -16.94 -16.51 -13.55
CA ASP A 110 -16.22 -15.52 -14.35
C ASP A 110 -15.99 -14.21 -13.55
N ALA A 111 -16.99 -13.76 -12.79
CA ALA A 111 -16.87 -12.57 -11.96
C ALA A 111 -15.87 -12.77 -10.79
N VAL A 112 -15.89 -13.94 -10.14
CA VAL A 112 -14.96 -14.31 -9.06
C VAL A 112 -13.52 -14.38 -9.59
N GLU A 113 -13.31 -14.98 -10.77
CA GLU A 113 -12.01 -15.05 -11.45
C GLU A 113 -11.49 -13.66 -11.86
N GLY A 114 -12.36 -12.77 -12.35
CA GLY A 114 -11.99 -11.38 -12.63
C GLY A 114 -11.48 -10.66 -11.39
N ARG A 115 -12.13 -10.86 -10.23
CA ARG A 115 -11.70 -10.27 -8.95
C ARG A 115 -10.37 -10.86 -8.48
N ARG A 116 -10.16 -12.17 -8.64
CA ARG A 116 -8.89 -12.84 -8.29
C ARG A 116 -7.69 -12.17 -8.96
N GLN A 117 -7.76 -11.91 -10.25
CA GLN A 117 -6.64 -11.33 -11.01
C GLN A 117 -6.26 -9.96 -10.47
N VAL A 118 -7.27 -9.12 -10.22
CA VAL A 118 -7.09 -7.78 -9.67
C VAL A 118 -6.48 -7.82 -8.26
N LEU A 119 -7.00 -8.68 -7.37
CA LEU A 119 -6.49 -8.83 -6.01
C LEU A 119 -5.04 -9.34 -6.00
N THR A 120 -4.72 -10.32 -6.85
CA THR A 120 -3.37 -10.89 -6.95
C THR A 120 -2.36 -9.86 -7.45
N GLU A 121 -2.72 -9.09 -8.47
CA GLU A 121 -1.85 -8.05 -9.03
C GLU A 121 -1.58 -6.92 -8.04
N VAL A 122 -2.59 -6.50 -7.28
CA VAL A 122 -2.40 -5.50 -6.22
C VAL A 122 -1.60 -6.05 -5.06
N GLY A 123 -1.85 -7.29 -4.65
CA GLY A 123 -1.03 -7.97 -3.64
C GLY A 123 0.45 -7.93 -4.01
N ARG A 124 0.78 -8.32 -5.24
CA ARG A 124 2.13 -8.27 -5.79
C ARG A 124 2.73 -6.86 -5.77
N ARG A 125 2.01 -5.85 -6.27
CA ARG A 125 2.52 -4.46 -6.31
C ARG A 125 2.83 -3.89 -4.93
N LEU A 126 2.01 -4.20 -3.92
CA LEU A 126 2.25 -3.74 -2.56
C LEU A 126 3.53 -4.35 -1.97
N VAL A 127 3.75 -5.64 -2.20
CA VAL A 127 5.00 -6.32 -1.80
C VAL A 127 6.20 -5.77 -2.56
N ASP A 128 6.09 -5.58 -3.87
CA ASP A 128 7.16 -5.02 -4.70
C ASP A 128 7.57 -3.62 -4.25
N VAL A 129 6.58 -2.75 -3.92
CA VAL A 129 6.86 -1.41 -3.40
C VAL A 129 7.51 -1.47 -2.01
N ALA A 130 7.06 -2.35 -1.13
CA ALA A 130 7.68 -2.49 0.19
C ALA A 130 9.16 -2.87 0.08
N TRP A 131 9.51 -3.83 -0.79
CA TRP A 131 10.90 -4.18 -1.06
C TRP A 131 11.69 -3.05 -1.71
N PHE A 132 11.10 -2.40 -2.70
CA PHE A 132 11.73 -1.29 -3.39
C PHE A 132 12.09 -0.16 -2.42
N VAL A 133 11.17 0.21 -1.52
CA VAL A 133 11.45 1.26 -0.54
C VAL A 133 12.53 0.83 0.46
N SER A 134 12.55 -0.44 0.86
CA SER A 134 13.61 -0.98 1.73
C SER A 134 14.99 -0.89 1.07
N ASP A 135 15.13 -1.34 -0.17
CA ASP A 135 16.38 -1.26 -0.95
C ASP A 135 16.85 0.20 -1.09
N ARG A 136 15.92 1.10 -1.42
CA ARG A 136 16.23 2.52 -1.56
C ARG A 136 16.62 3.18 -0.24
N ALA A 137 16.02 2.77 0.88
CA ALA A 137 16.40 3.25 2.20
C ALA A 137 17.84 2.85 2.55
N GLU A 138 18.25 1.61 2.25
CA GLU A 138 19.62 1.14 2.46
C GLU A 138 20.62 1.94 1.61
N LEU A 139 20.31 2.18 0.33
CA LEU A 139 21.14 3.00 -0.55
C LEU A 139 21.27 4.45 -0.04
N VAL A 140 20.18 5.07 0.41
CA VAL A 140 20.22 6.41 1.03
C VAL A 140 21.10 6.39 2.28
N GLY A 141 21.01 5.34 3.10
CA GLY A 141 21.88 5.15 4.28
C GLY A 141 23.37 5.06 3.90
N ALA A 142 23.70 4.31 2.85
CA ALA A 142 25.07 4.21 2.34
C ALA A 142 25.59 5.57 1.82
N ARG A 143 24.80 6.28 1.01
CA ARG A 143 25.14 7.62 0.49
C ARG A 143 25.28 8.67 1.57
N ARG A 144 24.53 8.55 2.65
CA ARG A 144 24.75 9.39 3.84
C ARG A 144 26.13 9.14 4.44
N GLY A 145 26.55 7.88 4.55
CA GLY A 145 27.91 7.55 5.00
C GLY A 145 28.98 8.23 4.17
N ASP A 146 28.79 8.29 2.84
CA ASP A 146 29.67 9.02 1.94
C ASP A 146 29.70 10.54 2.25
N LEU A 147 28.56 11.16 2.57
CA LEU A 147 28.49 12.57 2.98
C LEU A 147 29.17 12.84 4.32
N ASP A 148 28.98 11.97 5.31
CA ASP A 148 29.62 12.09 6.63
C ASP A 148 31.15 12.01 6.49
N GLU A 149 31.66 11.15 5.60
CA GLU A 149 33.09 11.08 5.26
C GLU A 149 33.58 12.36 4.57
N ILE A 150 32.84 12.87 3.58
CA ILE A 150 33.19 14.12 2.88
C ILE A 150 33.24 15.31 3.83
N ASP A 151 32.30 15.45 4.76
CA ASP A 151 32.30 16.56 5.73
C ASP A 151 33.44 16.44 6.74
N ALA A 152 33.73 15.23 7.21
CA ALA A 152 34.89 14.99 8.06
C ALA A 152 36.22 15.31 7.34
N GLU A 153 36.30 15.04 6.03
CA GLU A 153 37.44 15.42 5.19
C GLU A 153 37.51 16.95 5.02
N ALA A 154 36.39 17.59 4.69
CA ALA A 154 36.31 19.05 4.53
C ALA A 154 36.72 19.80 5.80
N ALA A 155 36.25 19.37 6.97
CA ALA A 155 36.60 19.97 8.25
C ALA A 155 38.12 19.90 8.55
N ARG A 156 38.80 18.81 8.11
CA ARG A 156 40.27 18.71 8.23
C ARG A 156 40.95 19.70 7.28
N VAL A 157 40.52 19.76 6.02
CA VAL A 157 41.07 20.69 5.02
C VAL A 157 40.88 22.14 5.45
N GLU A 158 39.72 22.49 6.01
CA GLU A 158 39.45 23.83 6.56
C GLU A 158 40.36 24.18 7.73
N ASN A 159 40.61 23.23 8.64
CA ASN A 159 41.53 23.45 9.75
C ASN A 159 42.98 23.66 9.25
N ASP A 160 43.44 22.82 8.32
CA ASP A 160 44.76 22.95 7.69
C ASP A 160 44.91 24.27 6.93
N LEU A 161 43.83 24.73 6.28
CA LEU A 161 43.78 26.02 5.60
C LEU A 161 43.90 27.17 6.60
N HIS A 162 43.15 27.13 7.70
CA HIS A 162 43.25 28.13 8.77
C HIS A 162 44.63 28.15 9.45
N GLU A 163 45.33 27.02 9.54
CA GLU A 163 46.71 26.95 10.03
C GLU A 163 47.67 27.58 9.03
N ALA A 164 47.59 27.19 7.75
CA ALA A 164 48.41 27.74 6.68
C ALA A 164 48.24 29.28 6.50
N GLU A 165 47.02 29.80 6.67
CA GLU A 165 46.74 31.23 6.62
C GLU A 165 47.31 32.01 7.82
N ARG A 166 47.42 31.39 9.01
CA ARG A 166 48.02 32.03 10.19
C ARG A 166 49.54 32.12 10.11
N ASP A 167 50.17 31.11 9.53
CA ASP A 167 51.62 31.04 9.37
C ASP A 167 52.13 31.85 8.15
N ALA A 168 51.22 32.53 7.44
CA ALA A 168 51.48 33.22 6.18
C ALA A 168 52.25 34.54 6.34
N ASP A 169 53.52 34.46 6.75
CA ASP A 169 54.55 35.49 6.48
C ASP A 169 55.09 35.41 5.02
N GLY A 170 54.27 34.88 4.09
CA GLY A 170 54.50 34.92 2.64
C GLY A 170 55.17 33.70 2.00
N LEU A 171 55.51 32.65 2.74
CA LEU A 171 56.30 31.51 2.22
C LEU A 171 55.51 30.35 1.60
N ASP A 172 54.17 30.29 1.70
CA ASP A 172 53.43 29.14 1.16
C ASP A 172 52.04 29.48 0.58
N ALA A 173 52.00 30.50 -0.29
CA ALA A 173 50.77 30.85 -1.02
C ALA A 173 50.24 29.69 -1.89
N GLY A 174 51.14 28.81 -2.38
CA GLY A 174 50.78 27.63 -3.17
C GLY A 174 49.95 26.62 -2.37
N ARG A 175 50.37 26.29 -1.14
CA ARG A 175 49.60 25.37 -0.28
C ARG A 175 48.20 25.88 0.04
N VAL A 176 48.05 27.20 0.27
CA VAL A 176 46.72 27.80 0.50
C VAL A 176 45.82 27.64 -0.72
N GLU A 177 46.35 27.83 -1.93
CA GLU A 177 45.61 27.62 -3.18
C GLU A 177 45.22 26.14 -3.37
N ASP A 178 46.15 25.21 -3.11
CA ASP A 178 45.88 23.76 -3.18
C ASP A 178 44.79 23.32 -2.20
N LEU A 179 44.82 23.81 -0.95
CA LEU A 179 43.79 23.47 0.06
C LEU A 179 42.41 24.02 -0.31
N ARG A 180 42.35 25.25 -0.87
CA ARG A 180 41.09 25.81 -1.39
C ARG A 180 40.57 25.01 -2.58
N HIS A 181 41.46 24.53 -3.44
CA HIS A 181 41.08 23.66 -4.55
C HIS A 181 40.49 22.33 -4.04
N GLN A 182 41.14 21.70 -3.05
CA GLN A 182 40.62 20.47 -2.42
C GLN A 182 39.23 20.69 -1.79
N LEU A 183 39.02 21.82 -1.10
CA LEU A 183 37.72 22.14 -0.53
C LEU A 183 36.64 22.25 -1.60
N ALA A 184 36.93 22.93 -2.72
CA ALA A 184 35.99 23.03 -3.84
C ALA A 184 35.68 21.67 -4.51
N GLU A 185 36.65 20.75 -4.56
CA GLU A 185 36.43 19.39 -5.03
C GLU A 185 35.52 18.61 -4.08
N LEU A 186 35.73 18.73 -2.75
CA LEU A 186 34.88 18.12 -1.73
C LEU A 186 33.45 18.66 -1.78
N GLU A 187 33.27 19.97 -1.96
CA GLU A 187 31.95 20.58 -2.18
C GLU A 187 31.25 20.00 -3.41
N THR A 188 31.98 19.83 -4.52
CA THR A 188 31.44 19.24 -5.75
C THR A 188 31.04 17.78 -5.55
N ARG A 189 31.88 16.98 -4.87
CA ARG A 189 31.58 15.59 -4.51
C ARG A 189 30.36 15.51 -3.60
N GLY A 190 30.28 16.35 -2.58
CA GLY A 190 29.15 16.42 -1.65
C GLY A 190 27.83 16.74 -2.37
N ALA A 191 27.83 17.72 -3.27
CA ALA A 191 26.67 18.06 -4.09
C ALA A 191 26.20 16.88 -4.96
N ALA A 192 27.13 16.15 -5.58
CA ALA A 192 26.80 14.99 -6.42
C ALA A 192 26.14 13.85 -5.61
N VAL A 193 26.65 13.55 -4.42
CA VAL A 193 26.05 12.53 -3.53
C VAL A 193 24.65 12.97 -3.08
N ALA A 194 24.49 14.26 -2.78
CA ALA A 194 23.22 14.81 -2.33
C ALA A 194 22.15 14.79 -3.46
N ASP A 195 22.55 15.03 -4.71
CA ASP A 195 21.68 14.87 -5.90
C ASP A 195 21.26 13.40 -6.10
N GLU A 196 22.15 12.44 -5.85
CA GLU A 196 21.84 11.02 -5.93
C GLU A 196 20.80 10.63 -4.87
N ILE A 197 20.96 11.11 -3.63
CA ILE A 197 19.97 10.94 -2.56
C ILE A 197 18.61 11.52 -2.99
N ALA A 198 18.59 12.75 -3.52
CA ALA A 198 17.35 13.38 -4.01
C ALA A 198 16.68 12.61 -5.16
N ARG A 199 17.46 11.91 -6.00
CA ARG A 199 16.92 10.99 -7.01
C ARG A 199 16.26 9.77 -6.39
N LEU A 200 16.91 9.12 -5.41
CA LEU A 200 16.37 7.93 -4.73
C LEU A 200 15.02 8.25 -4.06
N PHE A 201 14.87 9.44 -3.47
CA PHE A 201 13.58 9.92 -2.95
C PHE A 201 12.48 9.98 -3.99
N ARG A 202 12.76 10.58 -5.15
CA ARG A 202 11.77 10.70 -6.24
C ARG A 202 11.34 9.32 -6.75
N GLU A 203 12.27 8.38 -6.84
CA GLU A 203 11.94 7.02 -7.26
C GLU A 203 10.98 6.32 -6.28
N VAL A 204 11.17 6.52 -4.96
CA VAL A 204 10.26 6.02 -3.94
C VAL A 204 8.87 6.66 -4.08
N ASP A 205 8.81 7.95 -4.36
CA ASP A 205 7.55 8.68 -4.53
C ASP A 205 6.73 8.18 -5.71
N ASP A 206 7.41 7.95 -6.83
CA ASP A 206 6.80 7.43 -8.05
C ASP A 206 6.27 6.01 -7.81
N ALA A 207 7.04 5.16 -7.12
CA ALA A 207 6.64 3.79 -6.78
C ALA A 207 5.41 3.77 -5.85
N VAL A 208 5.40 4.59 -4.80
CA VAL A 208 4.27 4.70 -3.85
C VAL A 208 3.02 5.21 -4.55
N THR A 209 3.16 6.22 -5.43
CA THR A 209 2.05 6.75 -6.22
C THR A 209 1.47 5.66 -7.13
N ALA A 210 2.32 4.91 -7.84
CA ALA A 210 1.88 3.82 -8.70
C ALA A 210 1.15 2.69 -7.93
N ALA A 211 1.59 2.35 -6.71
CA ALA A 211 0.89 1.39 -5.87
C ALA A 211 -0.47 1.93 -5.39
N ARG A 212 -0.54 3.20 -5.00
CA ARG A 212 -1.80 3.84 -4.62
C ARG A 212 -2.81 3.83 -5.77
N ASP A 213 -2.37 4.17 -6.97
CA ASP A 213 -3.22 4.16 -8.17
C ASP A 213 -3.70 2.73 -8.49
N ALA A 214 -2.85 1.72 -8.28
CA ALA A 214 -3.24 0.33 -8.44
C ALA A 214 -4.35 -0.07 -7.46
N VAL A 215 -4.22 0.29 -6.18
CA VAL A 215 -5.24 0.02 -5.14
C VAL A 215 -6.54 0.77 -5.43
N ALA A 216 -6.47 2.01 -5.89
CA ALA A 216 -7.65 2.76 -6.31
C ALA A 216 -8.38 2.06 -7.46
N GLY A 217 -7.64 1.58 -8.46
CA GLY A 217 -8.20 0.80 -9.58
C GLY A 217 -8.90 -0.49 -9.14
N VAL A 218 -8.47 -1.13 -8.04
CA VAL A 218 -9.20 -2.29 -7.46
C VAL A 218 -10.56 -1.87 -6.95
N THR A 219 -10.62 -0.73 -6.25
CA THR A 219 -11.88 -0.24 -5.66
C THR A 219 -12.91 -0.02 -6.76
N ASP A 220 -12.47 0.54 -7.89
CA ASP A 220 -13.32 0.75 -9.07
C ASP A 220 -13.73 -0.58 -9.73
N ALA A 221 -12.79 -1.54 -9.85
CA ALA A 221 -13.05 -2.85 -10.42
C ALA A 221 -13.99 -3.70 -9.55
N LEU A 222 -13.90 -3.60 -8.22
CA LEU A 222 -14.77 -4.30 -7.28
C LEU A 222 -16.15 -3.65 -7.17
N GLY A 223 -16.22 -2.31 -7.23
CA GLY A 223 -17.46 -1.54 -7.17
C GLY A 223 -18.32 -1.67 -8.44
N SER A 224 -17.68 -1.95 -9.58
CA SER A 224 -18.34 -2.28 -10.84
C SER A 224 -18.84 -3.73 -10.81
N GLY A 225 -19.84 -4.00 -9.98
CA GLY A 225 -20.51 -5.31 -9.96
C GLY A 225 -21.00 -5.70 -11.37
N PRO A 226 -21.09 -7.01 -11.68
CA PRO A 226 -21.68 -7.45 -12.95
C PRO A 226 -23.04 -6.76 -13.08
N GLY A 227 -23.22 -5.99 -14.15
CA GLY A 227 -24.32 -5.05 -14.34
C GLY A 227 -25.61 -5.60 -13.75
N GLY A 228 -26.22 -4.82 -12.86
CA GLY A 228 -27.30 -5.24 -11.97
C GLY A 228 -28.18 -6.27 -12.64
N TYR A 229 -28.25 -7.45 -12.01
CA TYR A 229 -28.96 -8.62 -12.52
C TYR A 229 -30.27 -8.19 -13.16
N ASP A 230 -30.30 -8.15 -14.49
CA ASP A 230 -31.48 -7.72 -15.22
C ASP A 230 -32.46 -8.87 -15.06
N HIS A 231 -33.32 -8.79 -14.05
CA HIS A 231 -34.15 -9.90 -13.61
C HIS A 231 -35.00 -10.35 -14.81
N PRO A 232 -34.74 -11.53 -15.41
CA PRO A 232 -35.48 -11.97 -16.59
C PRO A 232 -36.95 -12.30 -16.29
N PHE A 233 -37.39 -12.13 -15.03
CA PHE A 233 -38.76 -12.32 -14.57
C PHE A 233 -39.56 -11.01 -14.44
N ALA A 234 -38.96 -9.84 -14.71
CA ALA A 234 -39.68 -8.57 -14.57
C ALA A 234 -40.66 -8.27 -15.73
N GLU A 235 -40.51 -8.94 -16.89
CA GLU A 235 -41.40 -8.77 -18.04
C GLU A 235 -41.96 -10.11 -18.54
N ALA A 236 -42.44 -10.95 -17.61
CA ALA A 236 -43.61 -11.73 -17.98
C ALA A 236 -44.76 -10.71 -18.11
N ASP A 237 -44.95 -10.19 -19.32
CA ASP A 237 -46.18 -9.55 -19.75
C ASP A 237 -47.32 -10.44 -19.27
N HIS A 238 -47.91 -10.07 -18.14
CA HIS A 238 -49.17 -10.60 -17.68
C HIS A 238 -50.22 -10.06 -18.65
N GLY A 239 -50.20 -10.65 -19.85
CA GLY A 239 -51.24 -10.51 -20.84
C GLY A 239 -52.55 -10.62 -20.09
N GLN A 240 -53.34 -9.56 -20.22
CA GLN A 240 -54.62 -9.29 -19.60
C GLN A 240 -55.58 -10.48 -19.78
N GLY A 241 -55.40 -11.54 -19.00
CA GLY A 241 -56.36 -12.61 -18.82
C GLY A 241 -57.36 -12.13 -17.79
N GLY A 242 -58.41 -11.44 -18.25
CA GLY A 242 -59.50 -10.97 -17.41
C GLY A 242 -60.04 -12.09 -16.53
N VAL A 243 -59.78 -11.99 -15.23
CA VAL A 243 -60.51 -12.73 -14.20
C VAL A 243 -61.86 -12.04 -14.04
N PRO A 244 -63.00 -12.72 -14.28
CA PRO A 244 -64.31 -12.15 -13.99
C PRO A 244 -64.41 -11.94 -12.48
N GLY A 245 -64.53 -10.68 -12.09
CA GLY A 245 -64.76 -10.29 -10.71
C GLY A 245 -66.15 -10.72 -10.27
N ASP A 246 -66.21 -11.44 -9.17
CA ASP A 246 -67.42 -11.56 -8.36
C ASP A 246 -67.06 -11.49 -6.87
N ALA A 247 -67.98 -10.83 -6.16
CA ALA A 247 -68.18 -10.82 -4.71
C ALA A 247 -67.25 -9.93 -3.84
N GLN A 248 -67.76 -8.70 -3.67
CA GLN A 248 -67.60 -7.84 -2.51
C GLN A 248 -67.67 -8.60 -1.17
N GLY A 249 -66.70 -8.35 -0.30
CA GLY A 249 -66.74 -8.72 1.12
C GLY A 249 -65.89 -7.73 1.91
N GLY A 250 -66.53 -6.70 2.44
CA GLY A 250 -65.88 -5.65 3.22
C GLY A 250 -65.35 -6.14 4.56
N VAL A 251 -64.24 -5.55 4.99
CA VAL A 251 -63.78 -5.61 6.39
C VAL A 251 -63.60 -4.17 6.88
N PRO A 252 -64.28 -3.76 7.96
CA PRO A 252 -64.15 -2.43 8.54
C PRO A 252 -62.89 -2.33 9.40
N GLY A 253 -62.31 -1.14 9.41
CA GLY A 253 -60.98 -0.86 9.97
C GLY A 253 -60.86 -0.82 11.49
N GLN A 254 -59.63 -0.57 11.90
CA GLN A 254 -59.10 -0.16 13.20
C GLN A 254 -57.58 -0.04 12.98
N SER A 255 -56.81 0.89 13.50
CA SER A 255 -57.01 2.11 14.26
C SER A 255 -55.59 2.68 14.41
N GLU A 256 -55.47 4.00 14.36
CA GLU A 256 -54.23 4.74 14.57
C GLU A 256 -53.57 4.38 15.91
N GLY A 257 -52.24 4.30 15.91
CA GLY A 257 -51.44 4.10 17.12
C GLY A 257 -50.04 4.68 16.93
N GLY A 258 -49.90 5.97 17.24
CA GLY A 258 -48.61 6.65 17.30
C GLY A 258 -47.74 6.11 18.44
N GLY A 259 -46.43 6.08 18.21
CA GLY A 259 -45.40 5.79 19.20
C GLY A 259 -44.38 6.94 19.26
N PRO A 260 -43.91 7.32 20.46
CA PRO A 260 -43.22 8.59 20.70
C PRO A 260 -41.75 8.56 20.30
N GLY A 261 -41.22 9.75 20.01
CA GLY A 261 -39.80 9.97 19.84
C GLY A 261 -39.05 9.84 21.16
N GLU A 262 -37.86 9.26 21.08
CA GLU A 262 -36.85 9.31 22.13
C GLU A 262 -35.68 10.15 21.64
N SER A 263 -35.47 11.24 22.35
CA SER A 263 -34.33 12.13 22.32
C SER A 263 -33.52 11.88 23.58
N GLU A 264 -32.31 11.35 23.47
CA GLU A 264 -31.28 11.42 24.52
C GLU A 264 -29.93 11.63 23.83
N ALA A 265 -29.33 12.82 23.94
CA ALA A 265 -28.57 13.34 25.08
C ALA A 265 -27.09 12.91 25.00
N GLY A 266 -26.24 13.92 24.88
CA GLY A 266 -24.80 13.78 24.72
C GLY A 266 -24.10 13.32 25.99
N VAL A 267 -22.90 12.77 25.78
CA VAL A 267 -21.90 12.57 26.83
C VAL A 267 -20.62 13.24 26.34
N SER A 268 -20.26 14.32 27.02
CA SER A 268 -18.93 14.91 27.04
C SER A 268 -18.30 14.46 28.35
N SER A 269 -17.09 13.93 28.31
CA SER A 269 -16.22 13.80 29.48
C SER A 269 -14.76 13.83 29.03
N ASP A 270 -14.09 14.88 29.52
CA ASP A 270 -12.67 15.07 29.88
C ASP A 270 -11.53 14.59 28.97
#